data_AF-A0A965JYZ1-F1
#
_entry.id   AF-A0A965JYZ1-F1
#
_cell.length_a   1.000
_cell.length_b   1.000
_cell.length_c   1.000
_cell.angle_alpha   90.00
_cell.angle_beta   90.00
_cell.angle_gamma   90.00
#
_symmetry.space_group_name_H-M   'P 1'
#
loop_
_entity.id
_entity.type
_entity.pdbx_description
1 polymer ?
#
loop_
_entity_poly.entity_id
_entity_poly.type
_entity_poly.pdbx_seq_one_letter_code
_entity_poly.pdbx_strand_id
1 'polypeptide(L)' 'HLPAADMENLDSGLDADVMVVGDDVEARTLTVEITNAMEGLRAVEVGSLSLAGAVEAFTAVCITTNIRHKAHTYVKLAGL' A
#
# COMPACT_ATOMS: atom_id res chain seq x y z
N HIS A 1 2.71 3.86 -1.80
CA HIS A 1 2.53 4.32 -3.20
C HIS A 1 1.60 3.36 -3.92
N LEU A 2 0.43 3.83 -4.35
CA LEU A 2 -0.50 3.09 -5.24
C LEU A 2 -0.67 3.88 -6.54
N PRO A 3 -0.74 3.22 -7.71
CA PRO A 3 -0.94 3.90 -8.99
C PRO A 3 -2.38 4.36 -9.16
N ALA A 4 -2.61 5.68 -9.13
CA ALA A 4 -3.95 6.26 -9.18
C ALA A 4 -4.76 5.85 -10.42
N ALA A 5 -4.12 5.76 -11.59
CA ALA A 5 -4.79 5.37 -12.83
C ALA A 5 -5.34 3.93 -12.78
N ASP A 6 -4.61 3.01 -12.14
CA ASP A 6 -5.07 1.62 -12.01
C ASP A 6 -6.13 1.49 -10.91
N MET A 7 -6.12 2.37 -9.90
CA MET A 7 -7.18 2.43 -8.87
C MET A 7 -8.51 2.97 -9.41
N GLU A 8 -8.48 3.82 -10.44
CA GLU A 8 -9.70 4.34 -11.10
C GLU A 8 -10.32 3.29 -12.04
N ASN A 9 -9.51 2.41 -12.61
CA ASN A 9 -9.95 1.35 -13.49
C ASN A 9 -10.21 0.04 -12.73
N LEU A 10 -11.48 -0.30 -12.50
CA LEU A 10 -11.88 -1.55 -11.82
C LEU A 10 -11.41 -2.83 -12.53
N ASP A 11 -11.17 -2.75 -13.85
CA ASP A 11 -10.67 -3.88 -14.65
C ASP A 11 -9.14 -3.92 -14.74
N SER A 12 -8.42 -3.11 -13.96
CA SER A 12 -6.96 -3.05 -14.00
C SER A 12 -6.28 -4.34 -13.54
N GLY A 13 -6.99 -5.18 -12.77
CA GLY A 13 -6.42 -6.36 -12.13
C GLY A 13 -5.37 -6.00 -11.08
N LEU A 14 -5.48 -4.82 -10.47
CA LEU A 14 -4.58 -4.37 -9.40
C LEU A 14 -4.51 -5.42 -8.29
N ASP A 15 -3.30 -5.72 -7.83
CA ASP A 15 -3.02 -6.71 -6.80
C ASP A 15 -1.87 -6.21 -5.94
N ALA A 16 -2.22 -5.39 -4.94
CA ALA A 16 -1.26 -4.60 -4.19
C ALA A 16 -1.47 -4.71 -2.68
N ASP A 17 -0.36 -4.69 -1.94
CA ASP A 17 -0.40 -4.61 -0.49
C ASP A 17 -0.35 -3.16 -0.01
N VAL A 18 -1.16 -2.88 1.00
CA VAL A 18 -1.21 -1.59 1.68
C VAL A 18 -0.72 -1.79 3.10
N MET A 19 0.46 -1.27 3.39
CA MET A 19 1.04 -1.31 4.73
C MET A 19 0.30 -0.34 5.65
N VAL A 20 -0.32 -0.87 6.71
CA VAL A 20 -1.05 -0.11 7.72
C VAL A 20 -0.20 -0.05 9.00
N VAL A 21 0.08 1.17 9.46
CA VAL A 21 0.77 1.44 10.73
C VAL A 21 -0.12 2.30 11.62
N GLY A 22 -0.11 2.04 12.93
CA GLY A 22 -0.97 2.75 13.88
C GLY A 22 -0.75 2.30 15.32
N ASP A 23 -0.83 3.26 16.24
CA ASP A 23 -0.71 3.00 17.69
C ASP A 23 -2.09 2.78 18.36
N ASP A 24 -3.15 3.28 17.73
CA ASP A 24 -4.53 3.03 18.16
C ASP A 24 -5.10 1.80 17.43
N VAL A 25 -5.55 0.81 18.21
CA VAL A 25 -6.00 -0.48 17.66
C VAL A 25 -7.32 -0.36 16.90
N GLU A 26 -8.25 0.47 17.37
CA GLU A 26 -9.56 0.63 16.73
C GLU A 26 -9.42 1.33 15.37
N ALA A 27 -8.65 2.42 15.32
CA ALA A 27 -8.35 3.15 14.09
C ALA A 27 -7.58 2.29 13.08
N ARG A 28 -6.63 1.47 13.55
CA ARG A 28 -5.88 0.54 12.69
C ARG A 28 -6.81 -0.53 12.10
N THR A 29 -7.67 -1.12 12.93
CA THR A 29 -8.65 -2.12 12.50
C THR A 29 -9.60 -1.55 11.45
N LEU A 30 -10.17 -0.36 11.69
CA LEU A 30 -11.03 0.31 10.72
C LEU A 30 -10.30 0.59 9.39
N THR A 31 -9.04 1.02 9.45
CA THR A 31 -8.23 1.27 8.25
C THR A 31 -8.00 -0.02 7.46
N VAL A 32 -7.72 -1.13 8.13
CA VAL A 32 -7.59 -2.45 7.51
C VAL A 32 -8.89 -2.87 6.83
N GLU A 33 -10.03 -2.72 7.52
CA GLU A 33 -11.35 -3.06 6.97
C GLU A 33 -11.69 -2.24 5.72
N ILE A 34 -11.53 -0.92 5.77
CA ILE A 34 -11.75 -0.04 4.62
C ILE A 34 -10.86 -0.44 3.45
N THR A 35 -9.60 -0.76 3.74
CA THR A 35 -8.64 -1.13 2.71
C THR A 35 -8.99 -2.45 2.04
N ASN A 36 -9.33 -3.47 2.83
CA ASN A 36 -9.72 -4.79 2.34
C ASN A 36 -11.08 -4.79 1.61
N ALA A 37 -11.91 -3.77 1.83
CA ALA A 37 -13.15 -3.60 1.08
C ALA A 37 -12.92 -3.12 -0.37
N MET A 38 -11.72 -2.62 -0.69
CA MET A 38 -11.34 -2.23 -2.04
C MET A 38 -10.78 -3.46 -2.80
N GLU A 39 -11.41 -3.81 -3.92
CA GLU A 39 -10.98 -4.93 -4.75
C GLU A 39 -9.51 -4.77 -5.20
N GLY A 40 -8.75 -5.85 -5.13
CA GLY A 40 -7.33 -5.86 -5.53
C GLY A 40 -6.36 -5.31 -4.48
N LEU A 41 -6.85 -4.79 -3.35
CA LEU A 41 -6.01 -4.34 -2.24
C LEU A 41 -6.05 -5.34 -1.09
N ARG A 42 -4.89 -5.56 -0.48
CA ARG A 42 -4.77 -6.30 0.78
C ARG A 42 -4.06 -5.42 1.81
N ALA A 43 -4.76 -5.09 2.89
CA ALA A 43 -4.13 -4.43 4.01
C ALA A 43 -3.20 -5.39 4.76
N VAL A 44 -2.01 -4.90 5.10
CA VAL A 44 -1.01 -5.61 5.90
C VAL A 44 -0.66 -4.74 7.09
N GLU A 45 -0.96 -5.22 8.31
CA GLU A 45 -0.58 -4.52 9.53
C GLU A 45 0.92 -4.66 9.77
N VAL A 46 1.65 -3.55 9.76
CA VAL A 46 3.13 -3.53 9.84
C VAL A 46 3.63 -3.15 11.24
N GLY A 47 2.79 -2.52 12.07
CA GLY A 47 3.09 -2.23 13.48
C GLY A 47 2.68 -0.83 13.90
N SER A 48 3.43 -0.25 14.83
CA SER A 48 3.24 1.09 15.40
C SER A 48 3.61 2.23 14.45
N LEU A 49 3.19 3.45 14.77
CA LEU A 49 3.53 4.67 14.01
C LEU A 49 5.03 4.96 13.92
N SER A 50 5.85 4.36 14.79
CA SER A 50 7.32 4.44 14.70
C SER A 50 7.88 3.93 13.36
N LEU A 51 7.13 3.09 12.63
CA LEU A 51 7.51 2.60 11.30
C LEU A 51 7.02 3.49 10.14
N ALA A 52 6.21 4.52 10.41
CA ALA A 52 5.63 5.38 9.39
C ALA A 52 6.71 6.02 8.48
N GLY A 53 7.80 6.53 9.06
CA GLY A 53 8.89 7.13 8.28
C GLY A 53 9.55 6.15 7.30
N ALA A 54 9.67 4.86 7.66
CA ALA A 54 10.20 3.84 6.76
C ALA A 54 9.22 3.52 5.63
N VAL A 55 7.92 3.41 5.95
CA VAL A 55 6.84 3.21 4.97
C VAL A 55 6.75 4.38 3.99
N GLU A 56 6.83 5.62 4.48
CA GLU A 56 6.79 6.83 3.67
C GLU A 56 8.00 6.94 2.74
N ALA A 57 9.21 6.67 3.25
CA ALA A 57 10.44 6.69 2.46
C ALA A 57 10.40 5.71 1.28
N PHE A 58 9.68 4.59 1.40
CA PHE A 58 9.52 3.62 0.31
C PHE A 58 8.82 4.23 -0.92
N THR A 59 8.00 5.27 -0.74
CA THR A 59 7.40 5.99 -1.86
C THR A 59 8.46 6.61 -2.78
N ALA A 60 9.55 7.15 -2.23
CA ALA A 60 10.65 7.67 -3.03
C ALA A 60 11.34 6.55 -3.85
N VAL A 61 11.44 5.34 -3.29
CA VAL A 61 11.94 4.16 -4.01
C VAL A 61 11.02 3.80 -5.18
N CYS A 62 9.70 3.78 -4.97
CA CYS A 62 8.74 3.54 -6.06
C CYS A 62 8.85 4.62 -7.16
N ILE A 63 8.90 5.89 -6.79
CA ILE A 63 8.99 7.00 -7.76
C ILE A 63 10.25 6.90 -8.61
N THR A 64 11.41 6.69 -7.99
CA THR A 64 12.68 6.57 -8.72
C THR A 64 12.70 5.34 -9.63
N THR A 65 12.13 4.23 -9.18
CA THR A 65 11.93 3.01 -9.99
C THR A 65 11.03 3.30 -11.21
N ASN A 66 9.90 3.97 -11.00
CA ASN A 66 8.96 4.35 -12.06
C ASN A 66 9.62 5.21 -13.13
N ILE A 67 10.39 6.21 -12.74
CA ILE A 67 11.09 7.11 -13.67
C ILE A 67 12.08 6.34 -14.55
N ARG A 68 12.86 5.44 -13.93
CA ARG A 68 13.92 4.66 -14.59
C ARG A 68 13.35 3.58 -15.51
N HIS A 69 12.29 2.91 -15.10
CA HIS A 69 11.75 1.74 -15.80
C HIS A 69 10.48 2.02 -16.60
N LYS A 70 9.97 3.27 -16.59
CA LYS A 70 8.69 3.66 -17.23
C LYS A 70 7.54 2.77 -16.79
N ALA A 71 7.45 2.57 -15.48
CA ALA A 71 6.53 1.65 -14.84
C ALA A 71 5.67 2.37 -13.79
N HIS A 72 4.70 1.63 -13.25
CA HIS A 72 3.84 2.02 -12.13
C HIS A 72 3.98 1.00 -11.00
N THR A 73 5.05 1.10 -10.22
CA THR A 73 5.38 0.12 -9.18
C THR A 73 4.62 0.37 -7.88
N TYR A 74 4.25 -0.74 -7.25
CA TYR A 74 3.66 -0.84 -5.92
C TYR A 74 4.28 -2.05 -5.22
N VAL A 75 3.92 -2.29 -3.96
CA VAL A 75 4.52 -3.35 -3.15
C VAL A 75 3.60 -4.56 -3.02
N LYS A 76 4.24 -5.72 -2.90
CA LYS A 76 3.60 -6.97 -2.48
C LYS A 76 4.56 -7.72 -1.54
N LEU A 77 4.05 -8.09 -0.38
CA LEU A 77 4.69 -8.84 0.70
C LEU A 77 4.28 -10.31 0.57
N ALA A 78 5.21 -11.13 0.11
CA ALA A 78 5.01 -12.57 -0.01
C ALA A 78 5.45 -13.31 1.26
N GLY A 79 4.82 -14.46 1.54
CA GLY A 79 5.13 -15.30 2.70
C GLY A 79 4.32 -14.96 3.96
N LEU A 80 3.25 -14.18 3.80
CA LEU A 80 2.23 -13.88 4.81
C LEU A 80 1.01 -14.77 4.62
#